data_AF-A0AAP6D055-F1
#
_entry.id   AF-A0AAP6D055-F1
#
_cell.length_a   1.000
_cell.length_b   1.000
_cell.length_c   1.000
_cell.angle_alpha   90.00
_cell.angle_beta   90.00
_cell.angle_gamma   90.00
#
_symmetry.space_group_name_H-M   'P 1'
#
loop_
_entity.id
_entity.type
_entity.pdbx_description
1 polymer ?
#
loop_
_entity_poly.entity_id
_entity_poly.type
_entity_poly.pdbx_seq_one_letter_code
_entity_poly.pdbx_strand_id
1 'polypeptide(L)'
;NSEQGVVLQMPHYNVENLALGPEIYKATGLPVFIANDTRAWALAEKLFGHSQENDNSVLISIHHGLGAGIILDGRVLQGRHGNIGELGHIQIDPNGKRCHCGNIGCLETVASSQAIREEVVRRISEGEASILADQEEMSIESICEAAANGDPLAVDVIEKLGRYLGSAIAIVINLFNPEKILIGGVINQAKEVLYPAVRRCIEEQSLPVYHQDLELVESRFYKQATMPGAALIKQALYDGQLLMKVVEG
;
A
#
# COMPACT_ATOMS: atom_id res chain seq x y z
N ASN A 1 1.49 -1.53 -17.73
CA ASN A 1 0.39 -1.25 -18.67
C ASN A 1 -0.51 -2.46 -18.72
N SER A 2 -1.67 -2.39 -18.07
CA SER A 2 -2.62 -3.50 -17.99
C SER A 2 -3.32 -3.82 -19.31
N GLU A 3 -3.59 -2.80 -20.12
CA GLU A 3 -4.26 -2.96 -21.42
C GLU A 3 -3.42 -3.81 -22.40
N GLN A 4 -2.09 -3.60 -22.39
CA GLN A 4 -1.17 -4.33 -23.27
C GLN A 4 -0.54 -5.58 -22.61
N GLY A 5 -0.77 -5.78 -21.31
CA GLY A 5 -0.10 -6.84 -20.55
C GLY A 5 1.42 -6.65 -20.43
N VAL A 6 1.90 -5.40 -20.45
CA VAL A 6 3.34 -5.07 -20.45
C VAL A 6 3.78 -4.56 -19.08
N VAL A 7 4.86 -5.14 -18.56
CA VAL A 7 5.60 -4.66 -17.38
C VAL A 7 6.67 -3.67 -17.88
N LEU A 8 6.45 -2.38 -17.64
CA LEU A 8 7.36 -1.33 -18.09
C LEU A 8 8.71 -1.41 -17.35
N GLN A 9 8.62 -1.56 -16.03
CA GLN A 9 9.73 -1.79 -15.10
C GLN A 9 9.15 -2.42 -13.83
N MET A 10 9.97 -3.06 -13.01
CA MET A 10 9.57 -3.50 -11.67
C MET A 10 10.74 -3.49 -10.69
N PRO A 11 10.49 -3.31 -9.38
CA PRO A 11 11.52 -3.47 -8.37
C PRO A 11 12.15 -4.87 -8.42
N HIS A 12 13.38 -4.98 -7.91
CA HIS A 12 14.15 -6.23 -7.76
C HIS A 12 14.68 -6.89 -9.05
N TYR A 13 13.93 -6.84 -10.16
CA TYR A 13 14.33 -7.45 -11.43
C TYR A 13 14.75 -6.42 -12.46
N ASN A 14 15.78 -6.71 -13.26
CA ASN A 14 16.18 -5.86 -14.38
C ASN A 14 15.24 -6.09 -15.58
N VAL A 15 14.05 -5.48 -15.52
CA VAL A 15 13.00 -5.58 -16.53
C VAL A 15 12.79 -4.23 -17.20
N GLU A 16 12.73 -4.24 -18.52
CA GLU A 16 12.36 -3.08 -19.34
C GLU A 16 11.36 -3.53 -20.43
N ASN A 17 10.13 -2.99 -20.40
CA ASN A 17 9.06 -3.25 -21.37
C ASN A 17 8.79 -4.73 -21.68
N LEU A 18 8.75 -5.59 -20.65
CA LEU A 18 8.48 -7.02 -20.80
C LEU A 18 7.00 -7.27 -21.17
N ALA A 19 6.76 -7.89 -22.32
CA ALA A 19 5.43 -8.28 -22.81
C ALA A 19 4.89 -9.55 -22.14
N LEU A 20 4.73 -9.50 -20.81
CA LEU A 20 4.38 -10.65 -19.97
C LEU A 20 3.05 -11.30 -20.37
N GLY A 21 1.99 -10.50 -20.56
CA GLY A 21 0.67 -10.98 -20.97
C GLY A 21 0.69 -11.69 -22.32
N PRO A 22 1.22 -11.03 -23.39
CA PRO A 22 1.35 -11.66 -24.71
C PRO A 22 2.16 -12.96 -24.73
N GLU A 23 3.28 -13.03 -24.02
CA GLU A 23 4.11 -14.25 -23.98
C GLU A 23 3.38 -15.42 -23.29
N ILE A 24 2.67 -15.16 -22.18
CA ILE A 24 1.86 -16.19 -21.51
C ILE A 24 0.68 -16.63 -22.39
N TYR A 25 0.01 -15.69 -23.07
CA TYR A 25 -1.06 -16.01 -24.02
C TYR A 25 -0.55 -16.92 -25.13
N LYS A 26 0.61 -16.60 -25.72
CA LYS A 26 1.23 -17.41 -26.78
C LYS A 26 1.54 -18.84 -26.32
N ALA A 27 1.94 -19.00 -25.06
CA ALA A 27 2.28 -20.31 -24.50
C ALA A 27 1.07 -21.16 -24.09
N THR A 28 -0.08 -20.53 -23.78
CA THR A 28 -1.22 -21.22 -23.15
C THR A 28 -2.52 -21.19 -23.95
N GLY A 29 -2.66 -20.22 -24.86
CA GLY A 29 -3.92 -19.92 -25.56
C GLY A 29 -5.00 -19.26 -24.67
N LEU A 30 -4.71 -18.98 -23.40
CA LEU A 30 -5.69 -18.47 -22.45
C LEU A 30 -5.62 -16.94 -22.31
N PRO A 31 -6.76 -16.23 -22.16
CA PRO A 31 -6.76 -14.81 -21.83
C PRO A 31 -5.94 -14.51 -20.56
N VAL A 32 -5.04 -13.51 -20.63
CA VAL A 32 -4.13 -13.15 -19.54
C VAL A 32 -4.40 -11.72 -19.10
N PHE A 33 -4.58 -11.53 -17.78
CA PHE A 33 -4.80 -10.23 -17.17
C PHE A 33 -3.60 -9.87 -16.29
N ILE A 34 -2.94 -8.75 -16.60
CA ILE A 34 -1.78 -8.26 -15.85
C ILE A 34 -2.15 -6.93 -15.19
N ALA A 35 -1.84 -6.78 -13.90
CA ALA A 35 -2.05 -5.54 -13.18
C ALA A 35 -0.94 -5.30 -12.14
N ASN A 36 -0.80 -4.05 -11.72
CA ASN A 36 -0.01 -3.73 -10.54
C ASN A 36 -0.66 -4.36 -9.29
N ASP A 37 0.18 -4.90 -8.42
CA ASP A 37 -0.20 -5.61 -7.19
C ASP A 37 -1.14 -4.79 -6.29
N THR A 38 -0.79 -3.55 -5.99
CA THR A 38 -1.53 -2.66 -5.07
C THR A 38 -2.89 -2.29 -5.64
N ARG A 39 -3.00 -2.09 -6.95
CA ARG A 39 -4.28 -1.74 -7.60
C ARG A 39 -5.19 -2.96 -7.72
N ALA A 40 -4.62 -4.11 -8.07
CA ALA A 40 -5.37 -5.37 -8.06
C ALA A 40 -5.82 -5.74 -6.64
N TRP A 41 -5.03 -5.42 -5.61
CA TRP A 41 -5.41 -5.62 -4.22
C TRP A 41 -6.53 -4.69 -3.78
N ALA A 42 -6.49 -3.40 -4.14
CA ALA A 42 -7.63 -2.50 -3.88
C ALA A 42 -8.92 -2.99 -4.55
N LEU A 43 -8.82 -3.51 -5.78
CA LEU A 43 -9.95 -4.14 -6.45
C LEU A 43 -10.43 -5.41 -5.71
N ALA A 44 -9.52 -6.20 -5.14
CA ALA A 44 -9.90 -7.35 -4.32
C ALA A 44 -10.63 -6.93 -3.03
N GLU A 45 -10.19 -5.86 -2.37
CA GLU A 45 -10.92 -5.29 -1.22
C GLU A 45 -12.31 -4.80 -1.61
N LYS A 46 -12.46 -4.18 -2.78
CA LYS A 46 -13.76 -3.75 -3.30
C LYS A 46 -14.67 -4.93 -3.68
N LEU A 47 -14.13 -6.00 -4.25
CA LEU A 47 -14.96 -7.12 -4.76
C LEU A 47 -15.22 -8.22 -3.74
N PHE A 48 -14.41 -8.33 -2.69
CA PHE A 48 -14.42 -9.44 -1.73
C PHE A 48 -14.02 -9.06 -0.30
N GLY A 49 -13.60 -7.82 -0.06
CA GLY A 49 -12.95 -7.40 1.19
C GLY A 49 -13.74 -6.37 1.98
N HIS A 50 -13.01 -5.52 2.70
CA HIS A 50 -13.60 -4.59 3.67
C HIS A 50 -14.10 -3.27 3.05
N SER A 51 -14.01 -3.11 1.72
CA SER A 51 -14.56 -1.95 0.99
C SER A 51 -15.67 -2.30 -0.01
N GLN A 52 -16.32 -3.47 0.15
CA GLN A 52 -17.43 -3.90 -0.73
C GLN A 52 -18.56 -2.87 -0.83
N GLU A 53 -18.96 -2.32 0.32
CA GLU A 53 -20.08 -1.38 0.43
C GLU A 53 -19.69 0.08 0.10
N ASN A 54 -18.44 0.36 -0.27
CA ASN A 54 -17.94 1.71 -0.53
C ASN A 54 -17.50 1.87 -1.97
N ASP A 55 -18.11 2.78 -2.72
CA ASP A 55 -17.74 3.04 -4.11
C ASP A 55 -16.53 3.97 -4.22
N ASN A 56 -16.19 4.68 -3.14
CA ASN A 56 -15.01 5.53 -3.06
C ASN A 56 -14.16 5.11 -1.86
N SER A 57 -13.02 4.47 -2.10
CA SER A 57 -12.14 3.98 -1.03
C SER A 57 -10.69 4.00 -1.45
N VAL A 58 -9.79 4.09 -0.45
CA VAL A 58 -8.35 4.00 -0.69
C VAL A 58 -7.73 2.90 0.15
N LEU A 59 -7.04 1.98 -0.50
CA LEU A 59 -6.14 1.04 0.14
C LEU A 59 -4.72 1.63 0.16
N ILE A 60 -4.12 1.73 1.34
CA ILE A 60 -2.73 2.10 1.57
C ILE A 60 -1.93 0.82 1.78
N SER A 61 -1.06 0.49 0.83
CA SER A 61 -0.14 -0.65 0.89
C SER A 61 1.20 -0.21 1.48
N ILE A 62 1.61 -0.85 2.57
CA ILE A 62 2.88 -0.59 3.26
C ILE A 62 3.69 -1.89 3.25
N HIS A 63 4.75 -1.92 2.43
CA HIS A 63 5.65 -3.06 2.33
C HIS A 63 7.08 -2.58 1.99
N HIS A 64 7.65 -3.03 0.87
CA HIS A 64 8.95 -2.56 0.39
C HIS A 64 8.88 -1.08 -0.02
N GLY A 65 7.77 -0.69 -0.65
CA GLY A 65 7.43 0.69 -0.94
C GLY A 65 6.09 1.08 -0.31
N LEU A 66 5.60 2.26 -0.69
CA LEU A 66 4.29 2.75 -0.29
C LEU A 66 3.45 3.10 -1.51
N GLY A 67 2.29 2.45 -1.62
CA GLY A 67 1.35 2.65 -2.71
C GLY A 67 -0.07 2.86 -2.21
N ALA A 68 -0.86 3.57 -3.00
CA ALA A 68 -2.29 3.72 -2.82
C ALA A 68 -3.02 3.09 -4.00
N GLY A 69 -3.95 2.17 -3.72
CA GLY A 69 -4.95 1.72 -4.67
C GLY A 69 -6.24 2.49 -4.42
N ILE A 70 -6.66 3.30 -5.38
CA ILE A 70 -7.79 4.22 -5.24
C ILE A 70 -8.97 3.67 -6.04
N ILE A 71 -10.09 3.44 -5.37
CA ILE A 71 -11.39 3.13 -5.97
C ILE A 71 -12.19 4.44 -6.02
N LEU A 72 -12.68 4.78 -7.21
CA LEU A 72 -13.54 5.94 -7.47
C LEU A 72 -14.72 5.46 -8.32
N ASP A 73 -15.94 5.78 -7.90
CA ASP A 73 -17.18 5.31 -8.53
C ASP A 73 -17.18 3.78 -8.78
N GLY A 74 -16.70 3.01 -7.80
CA GLY A 74 -16.63 1.55 -7.84
C GLY A 74 -15.52 0.97 -8.72
N ARG A 75 -14.68 1.80 -9.34
CA ARG A 75 -13.60 1.37 -10.25
C ARG A 75 -12.23 1.76 -9.74
N VAL A 76 -11.25 0.88 -9.94
CA VAL A 76 -9.86 1.19 -9.59
C VAL A 76 -9.21 2.17 -10.57
N LEU A 77 -8.60 3.22 -10.04
CA LEU A 77 -7.79 4.14 -10.82
C LEU A 77 -6.43 3.51 -11.13
N GLN A 78 -6.17 3.22 -12.40
CA GLN A 78 -4.90 2.65 -12.86
C GLN A 78 -4.01 3.71 -13.53
N GLY A 79 -4.61 4.58 -14.34
CA GLY A 79 -3.90 5.53 -15.21
C GLY A 79 -3.12 4.85 -16.33
N ARG A 80 -2.50 5.66 -17.21
CA ARG A 80 -1.83 5.18 -18.42
C ARG A 80 -0.78 4.09 -18.17
N HIS A 81 -0.02 4.20 -17.08
CA HIS A 81 1.06 3.26 -16.77
C HIS A 81 0.71 2.26 -15.66
N GLY A 82 -0.48 2.34 -15.05
CA GLY A 82 -0.87 1.50 -13.92
C GLY A 82 -0.29 1.94 -12.57
N ASN A 83 0.12 3.21 -12.44
CA ASN A 83 0.85 3.75 -11.29
C ASN A 83 0.15 4.96 -10.63
N ILE A 84 -1.17 5.12 -10.79
CA ILE A 84 -1.91 6.16 -10.04
C ILE A 84 -1.89 5.82 -8.55
N GLY A 85 -1.32 6.70 -7.73
CA GLY A 85 -1.28 6.57 -6.27
C GLY A 85 0.09 6.13 -5.72
N GLU A 86 1.20 6.43 -6.40
CA GLU A 86 2.53 6.18 -5.83
C GLU A 86 2.84 7.18 -4.69
N LEU A 87 2.61 6.75 -3.45
CA LEU A 87 2.81 7.59 -2.27
C LEU A 87 4.28 7.66 -1.86
N GLY A 88 5.06 6.61 -2.14
CA GLY A 88 6.45 6.47 -1.68
C GLY A 88 7.36 7.65 -2.07
N HIS A 89 7.08 8.34 -3.18
CA HIS A 89 7.89 9.45 -3.67
C HIS A 89 7.31 10.84 -3.40
N ILE A 90 6.18 10.94 -2.69
CA ILE A 90 5.69 12.23 -2.19
C ILE A 90 6.72 12.77 -1.20
N GLN A 91 7.12 14.03 -1.37
CA GLN A 91 8.04 14.69 -0.44
C GLN A 91 7.29 15.04 0.84
N ILE A 92 7.71 14.43 1.96
CA ILE A 92 7.13 14.69 3.30
C ILE A 92 8.10 15.43 4.22
N ASP A 93 9.38 15.48 3.88
CA ASP A 93 10.42 16.17 4.64
C ASP A 93 11.32 16.93 3.66
N PRO A 94 11.20 18.26 3.53
CA PRO A 94 11.99 19.04 2.58
C PRO A 94 13.50 18.95 2.84
N ASN A 95 13.93 18.56 4.05
CA ASN A 95 15.33 18.41 4.45
C ASN A 95 15.70 16.94 4.72
N GLY A 96 14.89 15.99 4.23
CA GLY A 96 15.02 14.57 4.55
C GLY A 96 16.16 13.86 3.83
N LYS A 97 16.14 12.52 3.91
CA LYS A 97 17.12 11.66 3.25
C LYS A 97 16.99 11.71 1.72
N ARG A 98 18.10 11.50 1.01
CA ARG A 98 18.08 11.29 -0.45
C ARG A 98 17.45 9.93 -0.76
N CYS A 99 16.43 9.94 -1.62
CA CYS A 99 15.75 8.74 -2.09
C CYS A 99 16.50 8.10 -3.26
N HIS A 100 16.31 6.80 -3.45
CA HIS A 100 16.86 6.07 -4.59
C HIS A 100 16.35 6.60 -5.95
N CYS A 101 15.19 7.28 -5.97
CA CYS A 101 14.66 7.95 -7.16
C CYS A 101 15.41 9.26 -7.53
N GLY A 102 16.36 9.70 -6.69
CA GLY A 102 17.16 10.92 -6.89
C GLY A 102 16.64 12.17 -6.18
N ASN A 103 15.38 12.16 -5.73
CA ASN A 103 14.78 13.28 -4.97
C ASN A 103 15.18 13.24 -3.48
N ILE A 104 14.73 14.23 -2.71
CA ILE A 104 15.01 14.39 -1.28
C ILE A 104 13.69 14.36 -0.51
N GLY A 105 13.65 13.61 0.60
CA GLY A 105 12.53 13.67 1.52
C GLY A 105 11.31 12.85 1.16
N CYS A 106 11.47 11.87 0.27
CA CYS A 106 10.38 10.99 -0.14
C CYS A 106 9.86 10.16 1.06
N LEU A 107 8.55 9.96 1.14
CA LEU A 107 7.88 9.19 2.20
C LEU A 107 8.50 7.80 2.43
N GLU A 108 8.90 7.11 1.36
CA GLU A 108 9.52 5.79 1.46
C GLU A 108 10.81 5.77 2.29
N THR A 109 11.55 6.89 2.33
CA THR A 109 12.80 7.03 3.09
C THR A 109 12.60 6.99 4.60
N VAL A 110 11.36 7.13 5.06
CA VAL A 110 10.99 7.09 6.49
C VAL A 110 9.91 6.05 6.81
N ALA A 111 9.15 5.58 5.82
CA ALA A 111 7.96 4.74 6.04
C ALA A 111 8.02 3.34 5.40
N SER A 112 9.07 3.01 4.63
CA SER A 112 9.24 1.66 4.10
C SER A 112 9.65 0.66 5.19
N SER A 113 9.40 -0.63 4.98
CA SER A 113 9.86 -1.69 5.89
C SER A 113 11.39 -1.66 6.12
N GLN A 114 12.16 -1.17 5.15
CA GLN A 114 13.60 -0.99 5.34
C GLN A 114 13.90 0.22 6.23
N ALA A 115 13.30 1.38 5.94
CA ALA A 115 13.52 2.60 6.72
C ALA A 115 13.14 2.45 8.20
N ILE A 116 12.05 1.74 8.49
CA ILE A 116 11.60 1.46 9.86
C ILE A 116 12.62 0.61 10.61
N ARG A 117 13.12 -0.48 9.98
CA ARG A 117 14.15 -1.34 10.58
C ARG A 117 15.45 -0.60 10.84
N GLU A 118 15.90 0.19 9.86
CA GLU A 118 17.12 1.00 9.98
C GLU A 118 17.01 2.01 11.13
N GLU A 119 15.84 2.63 11.33
CA GLU A 119 15.63 3.57 12.44
C GLU A 119 15.73 2.88 13.81
N VAL A 120 15.10 1.71 13.98
CA VAL A 120 15.18 0.94 15.23
C VAL A 120 16.61 0.52 15.53
N VAL A 121 17.30 -0.07 14.55
CA VAL A 121 18.70 -0.50 14.70
C VAL A 121 19.61 0.68 15.05
N ARG A 122 19.43 1.82 14.37
CA ARG A 122 20.20 3.04 14.66
C ARG A 122 20.01 3.50 16.10
N ARG A 123 18.77 3.61 16.58
CA ARG A 123 18.47 4.09 17.95
C ARG A 123 19.00 3.15 19.03
N ILE A 124 18.90 1.83 18.82
CA ILE A 124 19.53 0.84 19.71
C ILE A 124 21.05 1.04 19.75
N SER A 125 21.69 1.24 18.59
CA SER A 125 23.15 1.48 18.53
C SER A 125 23.59 2.79 19.18
N GLU A 126 22.67 3.77 19.30
CA GLU A 126 22.88 5.04 20.01
C GLU A 126 22.65 4.91 21.53
N GLY A 127 22.31 3.72 22.02
CA GLY A 127 22.18 3.39 23.43
C GLY A 127 20.77 3.50 23.99
N GLU A 128 19.75 3.63 23.14
CA GLU A 128 18.36 3.59 23.60
C GLU A 128 17.96 2.17 24.02
N ALA A 129 17.35 2.05 25.20
CA ALA A 129 16.91 0.77 25.73
C ALA A 129 15.68 0.24 24.98
N SER A 130 15.73 -1.02 24.58
CA SER A 130 14.60 -1.72 23.97
C SER A 130 14.73 -3.22 24.19
N ILE A 131 13.60 -3.92 24.28
CA ILE A 131 13.58 -5.40 24.27
C ILE A 131 14.11 -5.99 22.96
N LEU A 132 14.24 -5.16 21.91
CA LEU A 132 14.76 -5.55 20.61
C LEU A 132 16.30 -5.52 20.54
N ALA A 133 16.99 -5.06 21.59
CA ALA A 133 18.45 -4.87 21.57
C ALA A 133 19.25 -6.16 21.31
N ASP A 134 18.74 -7.30 21.78
CA ASP A 134 19.40 -8.61 21.65
C ASP A 134 18.93 -9.41 20.42
N GLN A 135 18.09 -8.84 19.55
CA GLN A 135 17.64 -9.54 18.34
C GLN A 135 18.73 -9.59 17.27
N GLU A 136 19.07 -10.79 16.81
CA GLU A 136 20.03 -10.99 15.72
C GLU A 136 19.55 -10.45 14.37
N GLU A 137 18.25 -10.61 14.07
CA GLU A 137 17.64 -10.14 12.82
C GLU A 137 16.38 -9.32 13.09
N MET A 138 16.44 -8.03 12.76
CA MET A 138 15.32 -7.11 12.93
C MET A 138 14.27 -7.33 11.84
N SER A 139 13.03 -7.59 12.25
CA SER A 139 11.87 -7.74 11.36
C SER A 139 10.79 -6.70 11.68
N ILE A 140 9.88 -6.43 10.74
CA ILE A 140 8.77 -5.52 11.04
C ILE A 140 7.81 -6.16 12.04
N GLU A 141 7.63 -7.47 11.96
CA GLU A 141 6.83 -8.26 12.88
C GLU A 141 7.34 -8.14 14.31
N SER A 142 8.65 -8.29 14.55
CA SER A 142 9.23 -8.12 15.89
C SER A 142 9.12 -6.69 16.41
N ILE A 143 9.26 -5.67 15.54
CA ILE A 143 9.02 -4.28 15.91
C ILE A 143 7.55 -4.05 16.28
N CYS A 144 6.61 -4.61 15.51
CA CYS A 144 5.19 -4.49 15.79
C CYS A 144 4.80 -5.18 17.10
N GLU A 145 5.33 -6.38 17.33
CA GLU A 145 5.12 -7.14 18.57
C GLU A 145 5.68 -6.38 19.78
N ALA A 146 6.88 -5.82 19.67
CA ALA A 146 7.46 -5.00 20.73
C ALA A 146 6.61 -3.76 21.04
N ALA A 147 6.12 -3.06 20.01
CA ALA A 147 5.23 -1.91 20.19
C ALA A 147 3.90 -2.32 20.85
N ALA A 148 3.31 -3.44 20.42
CA ALA A 148 2.08 -3.98 21.01
C ALA A 148 2.27 -4.39 22.48
N ASN A 149 3.47 -4.82 22.86
CA ASN A 149 3.86 -5.14 24.24
C ASN A 149 4.34 -3.92 25.04
N GLY A 150 4.29 -2.71 24.47
CA GLY A 150 4.59 -1.45 25.16
C GLY A 150 6.07 -1.11 25.27
N ASP A 151 6.94 -1.67 24.43
CA ASP A 151 8.34 -1.24 24.34
C ASP A 151 8.43 0.23 23.91
N PRO A 152 9.00 1.14 24.72
CA PRO A 152 8.94 2.57 24.45
C PRO A 152 9.57 3.00 23.11
N LEU A 153 10.68 2.36 22.72
CA LEU A 153 11.35 2.65 21.46
C LEU A 153 10.50 2.21 20.28
N ALA A 154 9.97 0.98 20.31
CA ALA A 154 9.11 0.47 19.24
C ALA A 154 7.81 1.28 19.13
N VAL A 155 7.18 1.66 20.25
CA VAL A 155 6.01 2.53 20.27
C VAL A 155 6.30 3.86 19.59
N ASP A 156 7.38 4.56 19.98
CA ASP A 156 7.70 5.87 19.38
C ASP A 156 8.02 5.76 17.87
N VAL A 157 8.69 4.69 17.43
CA VAL A 157 8.93 4.44 16.01
C VAL A 157 7.63 4.22 15.24
N ILE A 158 6.70 3.41 15.76
CA ILE A 158 5.40 3.17 15.11
C ILE A 158 4.51 4.42 15.12
N GLU A 159 4.53 5.21 16.20
CA GLU A 159 3.82 6.49 16.23
C GLU A 159 4.40 7.48 15.22
N LYS A 160 5.73 7.56 15.10
CA LYS A 160 6.41 8.40 14.10
C LYS A 160 6.06 7.98 12.68
N LEU A 161 6.03 6.68 12.40
CA LEU A 161 5.52 6.14 11.15
C LEU A 161 4.07 6.57 10.90
N GLY A 162 3.20 6.45 11.91
CA GLY A 162 1.80 6.85 11.84
C GLY A 162 1.62 8.32 11.50
N ARG A 163 2.48 9.20 12.02
CA ARG A 163 2.49 10.63 11.65
C ARG A 163 2.82 10.84 10.17
N TYR A 164 3.88 10.22 9.65
CA TYR A 164 4.25 10.35 8.24
C TYR A 164 3.18 9.79 7.30
N LEU A 165 2.61 8.63 7.63
CA LEU A 165 1.50 8.04 6.89
C LEU A 165 0.25 8.91 6.95
N GLY A 166 -0.09 9.43 8.13
CA GLY A 166 -1.23 10.32 8.33
C GLY A 166 -1.13 11.57 7.46
N SER A 167 0.05 12.20 7.35
CA SER A 167 0.25 13.33 6.45
C SER A 167 0.04 12.96 4.97
N ALA A 168 0.54 11.80 4.53
CA ALA A 168 0.31 11.33 3.17
C ALA A 168 -1.15 10.98 2.89
N ILE A 169 -1.83 10.34 3.86
CA ILE A 169 -3.25 10.00 3.77
C ILE A 169 -4.12 11.25 3.76
N ALA A 170 -3.79 12.29 4.54
CA ALA A 170 -4.50 13.56 4.52
C ALA A 170 -4.47 14.23 3.13
N ILE A 171 -3.33 14.16 2.42
CA ILE A 171 -3.24 14.61 1.02
C ILE A 171 -4.22 13.84 0.14
N VAL A 172 -4.26 12.51 0.27
CA VAL A 172 -5.18 11.67 -0.50
C VAL A 172 -6.64 12.00 -0.17
N ILE A 173 -6.98 12.19 1.11
CA ILE A 173 -8.33 12.56 1.54
C ILE A 173 -8.75 13.88 0.90
N ASN A 174 -7.90 14.91 0.95
CA ASN A 174 -8.23 16.22 0.36
C ASN A 174 -8.43 16.14 -1.16
N LEU A 175 -7.75 15.24 -1.85
CA LEU A 175 -7.84 15.08 -3.31
C LEU A 175 -9.03 14.23 -3.75
N PHE A 176 -9.38 13.18 -2.99
CA PHE A 176 -10.31 12.15 -3.45
C PHE A 176 -11.59 12.03 -2.62
N ASN A 177 -11.65 12.65 -1.43
CA ASN A 177 -12.79 12.58 -0.51
C ASN A 177 -13.37 11.15 -0.36
N PRO A 178 -12.55 10.16 0.02
CA PRO A 178 -12.98 8.77 0.08
C PRO A 178 -13.95 8.52 1.25
N GLU A 179 -14.77 7.49 1.14
CA GLU A 179 -15.65 7.04 2.23
C GLU A 179 -14.90 6.14 3.24
N LYS A 180 -13.79 5.52 2.80
CA LYS A 180 -13.05 4.53 3.59
C LYS A 180 -11.57 4.48 3.25
N ILE A 181 -10.73 4.39 4.27
CA ILE A 181 -9.29 4.11 4.15
C ILE A 181 -9.01 2.71 4.72
N LEU A 182 -8.32 1.89 3.94
CA LEU A 182 -7.81 0.60 4.36
C LEU A 182 -6.29 0.68 4.49
N ILE A 183 -5.72 0.18 5.58
CA ILE A 183 -4.28 -0.02 5.71
C ILE A 183 -3.99 -1.50 5.51
N GLY A 184 -3.07 -1.80 4.60
CA GLY A 184 -2.58 -3.13 4.31
C GLY A 184 -1.08 -3.25 4.55
N GLY A 185 -0.67 -4.33 5.21
CA GLY A 185 0.72 -4.56 5.57
C GLY A 185 0.85 -5.34 6.88
N VAL A 186 2.03 -5.91 7.13
CA VAL A 186 2.40 -6.47 8.45
C VAL A 186 2.26 -5.46 9.59
N ILE A 187 2.33 -4.17 9.27
CA ILE A 187 2.24 -3.07 10.25
C ILE A 187 0.92 -3.05 11.03
N ASN A 188 -0.13 -3.68 10.51
CA ASN A 188 -1.42 -3.81 11.21
C ASN A 188 -1.33 -4.63 12.51
N GLN A 189 -0.26 -5.39 12.72
CA GLN A 189 0.02 -6.04 14.01
C GLN A 189 0.18 -5.03 15.16
N ALA A 190 0.59 -3.80 14.85
CA ALA A 190 0.69 -2.68 15.80
C ALA A 190 -0.40 -1.62 15.58
N LYS A 191 -1.57 -1.98 15.03
CA LYS A 191 -2.64 -1.02 14.69
C LYS A 191 -3.12 -0.16 15.86
N GLU A 192 -3.12 -0.69 17.07
CA GLU A 192 -3.53 0.04 18.28
C GLU A 192 -2.59 1.22 18.60
N VAL A 193 -1.32 1.16 18.17
CA VAL A 193 -0.36 2.26 18.27
C VAL A 193 -0.39 3.11 17.00
N LEU A 194 -0.42 2.47 15.83
CA LEU A 194 -0.32 3.13 14.54
C LEU A 194 -1.55 4.01 14.22
N TYR A 195 -2.75 3.47 14.37
CA TYR A 195 -3.98 4.10 13.86
C TYR A 195 -4.32 5.40 14.61
N PRO A 196 -4.17 5.52 15.94
CA PRO A 196 -4.34 6.79 16.62
C PRO A 196 -3.41 7.89 16.10
N ALA A 197 -2.16 7.57 15.80
CA ALA A 197 -1.19 8.52 15.26
C ALA A 197 -1.57 8.97 13.83
N VAL A 198 -2.02 8.03 13.00
CA VAL A 198 -2.55 8.33 11.65
C VAL A 198 -3.78 9.24 11.73
N ARG A 199 -4.77 8.90 12.57
CA ARG A 199 -6.01 9.67 12.73
C ARG A 199 -5.75 11.10 13.15
N ARG A 200 -4.87 11.32 14.14
CA ARG A 200 -4.53 12.68 14.60
C ARG A 200 -4.00 13.54 13.45
N CYS A 201 -3.11 13.02 12.62
CA CYS A 201 -2.59 13.79 11.48
C CYS A 201 -3.66 14.01 10.40
N ILE A 202 -4.58 13.07 10.18
CA ILE A 202 -5.71 13.27 9.27
C ILE A 202 -6.61 14.41 9.76
N GLU A 203 -6.95 14.43 11.05
CA GLU A 203 -7.79 15.46 11.67
C GLU A 203 -7.15 16.86 11.56
N GLU A 204 -5.83 16.95 11.73
CA GLU A 204 -5.09 18.21 11.67
C GLU A 204 -4.85 18.73 10.24
N GLN A 205 -4.86 17.86 9.23
CA GLN A 205 -4.35 18.18 7.89
C GLN A 205 -5.37 17.98 6.74
N SER A 206 -6.59 17.56 7.04
CA SER A 206 -7.68 17.45 6.06
C SER A 206 -8.91 18.24 6.47
N LEU A 207 -9.77 18.57 5.50
CA LEU A 207 -11.01 19.29 5.79
C LEU A 207 -11.90 18.49 6.75
N PRO A 208 -12.45 19.09 7.83
CA PRO A 208 -13.28 18.39 8.81
C PRO A 208 -14.42 17.56 8.20
N VAL A 209 -15.11 18.12 7.22
CA VAL A 209 -16.23 17.45 6.54
C VAL A 209 -15.81 16.20 5.74
N TYR A 210 -14.52 16.06 5.39
CA TYR A 210 -14.01 14.90 4.65
C TYR A 210 -13.58 13.73 5.57
N HIS A 211 -13.40 13.97 6.88
CA HIS A 211 -12.94 12.92 7.81
C HIS A 211 -13.90 12.60 8.97
N GLN A 212 -15.00 13.35 9.11
CA GLN A 212 -15.97 13.17 10.22
C GLN A 212 -16.50 11.73 10.34
N ASP A 213 -16.86 11.12 9.21
CA ASP A 213 -17.41 9.75 9.15
C ASP A 213 -16.43 8.77 8.49
N LEU A 214 -15.15 9.15 8.38
CA LEU A 214 -14.15 8.36 7.67
C LEU A 214 -13.70 7.14 8.48
N GLU A 215 -13.96 5.96 7.95
CA GLU A 215 -13.47 4.72 8.53
C GLU A 215 -12.01 4.46 8.12
N LEU A 216 -11.14 4.28 9.13
CA LEU A 216 -9.78 3.76 8.97
C LEU A 216 -9.75 2.32 9.50
N VAL A 217 -9.55 1.35 8.61
CA VAL A 217 -9.66 -0.08 8.92
C VAL A 217 -8.49 -0.88 8.35
N GLU A 218 -8.32 -2.09 8.86
CA GLU A 218 -7.37 -3.07 8.34
C GLU A 218 -7.93 -3.72 7.05
N SER A 219 -7.08 -3.95 6.06
CA SER A 219 -7.44 -4.69 4.84
C SER A 219 -7.80 -6.16 5.15
N ARG A 220 -8.75 -6.75 4.43
CA ARG A 220 -9.10 -8.16 4.62
C ARG A 220 -7.98 -9.10 4.19
N PHE A 221 -7.34 -8.81 3.07
CA PHE A 221 -6.32 -9.66 2.49
C PHE A 221 -4.93 -9.11 2.81
N TYR A 222 -3.96 -10.01 3.01
CA TYR A 222 -2.55 -9.66 3.03
C TYR A 222 -1.69 -10.86 2.60
N LYS A 223 -1.82 -12.00 3.31
CA LYS A 223 -1.08 -13.23 2.99
C LYS A 223 -1.66 -14.00 1.79
N GLN A 224 -2.89 -13.70 1.37
CA GLN A 224 -3.56 -14.34 0.24
C GLN A 224 -3.15 -13.68 -1.09
N ALA A 225 -1.88 -13.85 -1.48
CA ALA A 225 -1.25 -13.14 -2.60
C ALA A 225 -1.95 -13.26 -3.97
N THR A 226 -2.81 -14.27 -4.16
CA THR A 226 -3.53 -14.51 -5.42
C THR A 226 -4.94 -13.92 -5.47
N MET A 227 -5.48 -13.42 -4.34
CA MET A 227 -6.78 -12.74 -4.31
C MET A 227 -6.85 -11.50 -5.21
N PRO A 228 -5.80 -10.67 -5.34
CA PRO A 228 -5.72 -9.64 -6.37
C PRO A 228 -5.98 -10.16 -7.78
N GLY A 229 -5.43 -11.33 -8.13
CA GLY A 229 -5.68 -11.97 -9.44
C GLY A 229 -7.13 -12.44 -9.61
N ALA A 230 -7.74 -13.01 -8.56
CA ALA A 230 -9.15 -13.40 -8.58
C ALA A 230 -10.07 -12.20 -8.83
N ALA A 231 -9.70 -11.01 -8.32
CA ALA A 231 -10.43 -9.77 -8.54
C ALA A 231 -10.40 -9.32 -10.01
N LEU A 232 -9.25 -9.45 -10.69
CA LEU A 232 -9.15 -9.16 -12.13
C LEU A 232 -10.09 -10.05 -12.95
N ILE A 233 -10.14 -11.35 -12.63
CA ILE A 233 -11.02 -12.30 -13.33
C ILE A 233 -12.50 -11.98 -13.10
N LYS A 234 -12.90 -11.72 -11.85
CA LYS A 234 -14.29 -11.36 -11.53
C LYS A 234 -14.69 -10.06 -12.23
N GLN A 235 -13.81 -9.06 -12.25
CA GLN A 235 -14.07 -7.82 -12.97
C GLN A 235 -14.19 -8.05 -14.48
N ALA A 236 -13.31 -8.85 -15.08
CA ALA A 236 -13.37 -9.16 -16.51
C ALA A 236 -14.64 -9.94 -16.91
N LEU A 237 -15.23 -10.71 -15.98
CA LEU A 237 -16.55 -11.32 -16.16
C LEU A 237 -17.67 -10.26 -16.12
N TYR A 238 -17.63 -9.34 -15.16
CA TYR A 238 -18.61 -8.24 -15.05
C TYR A 238 -18.55 -7.27 -16.23
N ASP A 239 -17.36 -7.01 -16.75
CA ASP A 239 -17.15 -6.18 -17.94
C ASP A 239 -17.51 -6.92 -19.24
N GLY A 240 -17.81 -8.22 -19.16
CA GLY A 240 -18.17 -9.07 -20.31
C GLY A 240 -17.00 -9.53 -21.18
N GLN A 241 -15.80 -8.98 -21.01
CA GLN A 241 -14.61 -9.33 -21.80
C GLN A 241 -14.28 -10.83 -21.72
N LEU A 242 -14.27 -11.40 -20.51
CA LEU A 242 -13.97 -12.81 -20.33
C LEU A 242 -15.14 -13.71 -20.73
N LEU A 243 -16.39 -13.23 -20.55
CA LEU A 243 -17.58 -13.98 -20.99
C LEU A 243 -17.55 -14.21 -22.49
N MET A 244 -17.24 -13.18 -23.28
CA MET A 244 -17.14 -13.30 -24.74
C MET A 244 -16.07 -14.32 -25.14
N LYS A 245 -14.91 -14.32 -24.47
CA LYS A 245 -13.84 -15.28 -24.75
C LYS A 245 -14.25 -16.72 -24.46
N VAL A 246 -14.98 -16.95 -23.37
CA VAL A 246 -15.48 -18.29 -23.04
C VAL A 246 -16.54 -18.77 -24.04
N VAL A 247 -17.37 -17.85 -24.56
CA VAL A 247 -18.39 -18.18 -25.57
C VAL A 247 -17.80 -18.46 -26.95
N GLU A 248 -16.67 -17.82 -27.30
CA GLU A 248 -15.98 -18.03 -28.58
C GLU A 248 -15.38 -19.45 -28.73
N GLY A 249 -15.11 -20.15 -27.61
CA GLY A 249 -14.48 -21.47 -27.57
C GLY A 249 -12.95 -21.40 -27.59
#